data_AF-A0A7S2VYQ4-F1
#
_entry.id   AF-A0A7S2VYQ4-F1
#
_cell.length_a   1.000
_cell.length_b   1.000
_cell.length_c   1.000
_cell.angle_alpha   90.00
_cell.angle_beta   90.00
_cell.angle_gamma   90.00
#
_symmetry.space_group_name_H-M   'P 1'
#
loop_
_entity.id
_entity.type
_entity.pdbx_description
1 polymer ?
#
loop_
_entity_poly.entity_id
_entity_poly.type
_entity_poly.pdbx_seq_one_letter_code
_entity_poly.pdbx_strand_id
1 'polypeptide(L)'
;MFKNSVLLAVLGAVIYTADAFAPAGQLNHALQSVSTAPVHHKAQSVSLAATDDLVIGEEDSTEPAPEDFIVNAGDLDDEPASDEAEVAMPTWFQLSERLVEVRTQNRRHETDTGSPEFQVAGMTERITFLTKHMQQHPRDFSTRRGLVALVNKRRRLLNYLFSQDVTKYKDLVGSLGIRHKAPSVVLSKDDLYGRFPAQKPNKYANKN
;
A
#
# COMPACT_ATOMS: atom_id res chain seq x y z
N MET A 1 -32.77 65.59 22.77
CA MET A 1 -33.86 64.69 22.33
C MET A 1 -33.72 63.39 23.10
N PHE A 2 -34.63 63.17 24.04
CA PHE A 2 -34.63 62.03 24.95
C PHE A 2 -35.49 60.90 24.37
N LYS A 3 -35.09 59.66 24.74
CA LYS A 3 -35.94 58.52 25.12
C LYS A 3 -36.46 57.54 24.05
N ASN A 4 -36.13 56.27 24.35
CA ASN A 4 -36.95 55.05 24.31
C ASN A 4 -36.77 54.12 23.09
N SER A 5 -36.25 52.89 23.21
CA SER A 5 -36.54 51.75 24.11
C SER A 5 -37.54 50.76 23.48
N VAL A 6 -37.29 49.48 23.76
CA VAL A 6 -38.20 48.32 23.75
C VAL A 6 -38.34 47.56 22.40
N LEU A 7 -37.74 46.38 22.20
CA LEU A 7 -38.08 45.00 22.68
C LEU A 7 -38.97 44.26 21.67
N LEU A 8 -38.46 43.16 21.08
CA LEU A 8 -39.18 41.87 21.03
C LEU A 8 -38.30 40.76 20.44
N ALA A 9 -38.00 39.81 21.32
CA ALA A 9 -37.52 38.47 20.99
C ALA A 9 -38.64 37.68 20.32
N VAL A 10 -38.30 36.94 19.26
CA VAL A 10 -39.05 35.73 18.89
C VAL A 10 -38.05 34.59 18.79
N LEU A 11 -38.16 33.71 19.78
CA LEU A 11 -37.59 32.38 19.85
C LEU A 11 -37.98 31.55 18.62
N GLY A 12 -36.99 30.92 18.02
CA GLY A 12 -37.17 29.93 16.97
C GLY A 12 -36.01 28.95 16.98
N ALA A 13 -35.87 28.19 18.07
CA ALA A 13 -34.97 27.05 18.12
C ALA A 13 -35.51 25.96 17.20
N VAL A 14 -34.99 25.91 15.96
CA VAL A 14 -35.15 24.75 15.09
C VAL A 14 -34.23 23.66 15.62
N ILE A 15 -34.83 22.72 16.34
CA ILE A 15 -34.20 21.48 16.77
C ILE A 15 -33.98 20.65 15.50
N TYR A 16 -32.76 20.64 14.98
CA TYR A 16 -32.32 19.63 14.02
C TYR A 16 -31.77 18.46 14.84
N THR A 17 -32.55 17.39 14.95
CA THR A 17 -32.07 16.10 15.45
C THR A 17 -31.13 15.50 14.40
N ALA A 18 -29.83 15.59 14.64
CA ALA A 18 -28.84 14.78 13.97
C ALA A 18 -28.21 13.89 15.04
N ASP A 19 -28.45 12.58 14.94
CA ASP A 19 -27.68 11.57 15.67
C ASP A 19 -26.20 11.73 15.28
N ALA A 20 -25.47 12.40 16.16
CA ALA A 20 -24.03 12.57 16.07
C ALA A 20 -23.38 11.22 16.41
N PHE A 21 -22.97 10.49 15.37
CA PHE A 21 -22.02 9.39 15.49
C PHE A 21 -20.64 9.96 15.88
N ALA A 22 -20.41 10.11 17.18
CA ALA A 22 -19.13 10.47 17.77
C ALA A 22 -18.39 9.19 18.21
N PRO A 23 -17.22 8.85 17.66
CA PRO A 23 -16.30 7.94 18.31
C PRO A 23 -15.39 8.75 19.24
N ALA A 24 -15.83 8.99 20.47
CA ALA A 24 -14.94 9.41 21.54
C ALA A 24 -14.17 8.18 22.05
N GLY A 25 -12.85 8.26 22.01
CA GLY A 25 -11.96 7.24 22.56
C GLY A 25 -12.11 7.09 24.06
N GLN A 26 -12.19 5.84 24.51
CA GLN A 26 -11.77 5.43 25.84
C GLN A 26 -10.54 4.53 25.68
N LEU A 27 -9.41 5.03 26.17
CA LEU A 27 -8.19 4.26 26.37
C LEU A 27 -8.43 3.26 27.49
N ASN A 28 -8.53 1.97 27.14
CA ASN A 28 -8.37 0.88 28.10
C ASN A 28 -7.09 0.14 27.75
N HIS A 29 -6.03 0.42 28.52
CA HIS A 29 -4.89 -0.49 28.65
C HIS A 29 -5.40 -1.76 29.35
N ALA A 30 -5.64 -2.81 28.58
CA ALA A 30 -5.75 -4.17 29.09
C ALA A 30 -5.04 -5.09 28.10
N LEU A 31 -3.84 -5.52 28.48
CA LEU A 31 -3.14 -6.63 27.85
C LEU A 31 -4.02 -7.88 27.96
N GLN A 32 -4.73 -8.23 26.89
CA GLN A 32 -5.31 -9.57 26.77
C GLN A 32 -4.24 -10.49 26.19
N SER A 33 -3.70 -11.34 27.06
CA SER A 33 -2.95 -12.53 26.67
C SER A 33 -3.84 -13.39 25.78
N VAL A 34 -3.46 -13.55 24.51
CA VAL A 34 -4.08 -14.54 23.61
C VAL A 34 -3.69 -15.91 24.14
N SER A 35 -4.64 -16.55 24.84
CA SER A 35 -4.58 -17.96 25.20
C SER A 35 -4.84 -18.79 23.95
N THR A 36 -3.81 -19.42 23.40
CA THR A 36 -3.96 -20.44 22.36
C THR A 36 -4.33 -21.76 23.02
N ALA A 37 -5.61 -22.15 22.92
CA ALA A 37 -6.06 -23.47 23.31
C ALA A 37 -5.52 -24.55 22.34
N PRO A 38 -5.10 -25.73 22.82
CA PRO A 38 -4.64 -26.81 21.95
C PRO A 38 -5.81 -27.45 21.21
N VAL A 39 -5.74 -27.46 19.87
CA VAL A 39 -6.66 -28.20 19.01
C VAL A 39 -6.30 -29.69 19.10
N HIS A 40 -7.09 -30.45 19.85
CA HIS A 40 -7.05 -31.91 19.85
C HIS A 40 -7.54 -32.45 18.51
N HIS A 41 -6.65 -32.94 17.66
CA HIS A 41 -7.01 -33.77 16.52
C HIS A 41 -7.24 -35.21 17.04
N LYS A 42 -8.48 -35.68 16.95
CA LYS A 42 -8.85 -37.05 17.30
C LYS A 42 -8.45 -37.98 16.15
N ALA A 43 -7.38 -38.75 16.32
CA ALA A 43 -7.01 -39.81 15.38
C ALA A 43 -8.09 -40.90 15.40
N GLN A 44 -8.75 -41.12 14.26
CA GLN A 44 -9.61 -42.27 14.03
C GLN A 44 -8.73 -43.41 13.48
N SER A 45 -8.60 -44.50 14.23
CA SER A 45 -7.96 -45.73 13.78
C SER A 45 -8.91 -46.53 12.90
N VAL A 46 -8.61 -46.65 11.61
CA VAL A 46 -9.29 -47.57 10.70
C VAL A 46 -8.47 -48.86 10.66
N SER A 47 -9.03 -49.95 11.17
CA SER A 47 -8.44 -51.29 11.06
C SER A 47 -8.87 -51.94 9.75
N LEU A 48 -7.92 -52.14 8.85
CA LEU A 48 -8.04 -53.05 7.72
C LEU A 48 -7.23 -54.31 8.05
N ALA A 49 -7.94 -55.43 8.22
CA ALA A 49 -7.37 -56.76 8.36
C ALA A 49 -7.77 -57.60 7.14
N ALA A 50 -6.86 -58.52 6.78
CA ALA A 50 -6.94 -59.54 5.72
C ALA A 50 -6.55 -59.02 4.32
N THR A 51 -5.60 -59.58 3.56
CA THR A 51 -4.98 -60.93 3.49
C THR A 51 -3.63 -60.90 2.73
N ASP A 52 -2.84 -61.95 2.97
CA ASP A 52 -1.92 -62.68 2.07
C ASP A 52 -0.64 -62.08 1.46
N ASP A 53 0.46 -62.60 2.00
CA ASP A 53 1.55 -63.35 1.35
C ASP A 53 2.22 -62.75 0.09
N LEU A 54 3.40 -62.15 0.31
CA LEU A 54 4.50 -62.25 -0.64
C LEU A 54 5.83 -62.27 0.11
N VAL A 55 6.40 -63.47 0.23
CA VAL A 55 7.81 -63.70 0.54
C VAL A 55 8.67 -63.03 -0.54
N ILE A 56 9.42 -61.99 -0.16
CA ILE A 56 10.61 -61.53 -0.88
C ILE A 56 11.76 -61.51 0.13
N GLY A 57 12.87 -62.11 -0.29
CA GLY A 57 13.98 -62.55 0.55
C GLY A 57 14.74 -61.47 1.31
N GLU A 58 15.54 -61.98 2.23
CA GLU A 58 16.48 -61.31 3.12
C GLU A 58 17.30 -60.22 2.44
N GLU A 59 17.22 -58.98 2.96
CA GLU A 59 18.36 -58.07 3.00
C GLU A 59 18.47 -57.48 4.41
N ASP A 60 19.68 -57.58 4.93
CA ASP A 60 20.16 -57.04 6.19
C ASP A 60 19.95 -55.51 6.25
N SER A 61 18.94 -55.10 7.01
CA SER A 61 18.81 -53.72 7.46
C SER A 61 18.82 -53.72 8.98
N THR A 62 20.03 -53.77 9.54
CA THR A 62 20.29 -53.26 10.88
C THR A 62 19.70 -51.85 10.97
N GLU A 63 18.55 -51.70 11.65
CA GLU A 63 18.03 -50.39 12.01
C GLU A 63 19.07 -49.71 12.92
N PRO A 64 19.62 -48.53 12.56
CA PRO A 64 20.41 -47.78 13.52
C PRO A 64 19.46 -47.38 14.65
N ALA A 65 19.87 -47.67 15.89
CA ALA A 65 19.16 -47.25 17.08
C ALA A 65 18.84 -45.75 17.00
N PRO A 66 17.70 -45.29 17.55
CA PRO A 66 17.40 -43.87 17.59
C PRO A 66 18.56 -43.18 18.34
N GLU A 67 19.33 -42.37 17.62
CA GLU A 67 20.32 -41.51 18.25
C GLU A 67 19.55 -40.53 19.13
N ASP A 68 19.65 -40.72 20.43
CA ASP A 68 19.22 -39.76 21.42
C ASP A 68 19.99 -38.46 21.13
N PHE A 69 19.31 -37.51 20.50
CA PHE A 69 19.82 -36.14 20.29
C PHE A 69 19.81 -35.40 21.65
N ILE A 70 20.49 -35.96 22.63
CA ILE A 70 20.83 -35.27 23.87
C ILE A 70 21.96 -34.33 23.48
N VAL A 71 21.58 -33.10 23.13
CA VAL A 71 22.49 -31.98 23.04
C VAL A 71 23.13 -31.87 24.42
N ASN A 72 24.41 -32.26 24.52
CA ASN A 72 25.14 -32.16 25.75
C ASN A 72 25.20 -30.67 26.11
N ALA A 73 24.93 -30.28 27.35
CA ALA A 73 24.77 -28.87 27.72
C ALA A 73 26.01 -27.99 27.48
N GLY A 74 27.16 -28.58 27.10
CA GLY A 74 28.37 -27.89 26.67
C GLY A 74 28.55 -27.74 25.15
N ASP A 75 27.60 -28.23 24.33
CA ASP A 75 27.60 -28.12 22.86
C ASP A 75 26.68 -26.99 22.36
N LEU A 76 26.12 -26.21 23.29
CA LEU A 76 25.36 -24.98 23.04
C LEU A 76 26.23 -23.72 23.15
N ASP A 77 27.51 -23.88 23.48
CA ASP A 77 28.51 -22.81 23.61
C ASP A 77 29.37 -22.65 22.35
N ASP A 78 28.80 -22.98 21.17
CA ASP A 78 29.24 -22.31 19.94
C ASP A 78 28.79 -20.85 20.07
N GLU A 79 29.61 -20.06 20.76
CA GLU A 79 29.62 -18.60 20.65
C GLU A 79 29.55 -18.30 19.16
N PRO A 80 28.43 -17.72 18.66
CA PRO A 80 28.35 -17.39 17.25
C PRO A 80 29.53 -16.47 17.00
N ALA A 81 30.44 -16.93 16.13
CA ALA A 81 31.65 -16.21 15.76
C ALA A 81 31.31 -14.72 15.69
N SER A 82 32.03 -13.91 16.44
CA SER A 82 31.83 -12.48 16.64
C SER A 82 32.09 -11.65 15.39
N ASP A 83 31.75 -12.19 14.22
CA ASP A 83 31.36 -11.40 13.07
C ASP A 83 30.05 -10.73 13.46
N GLU A 84 30.21 -9.59 14.14
CA GLU A 84 29.22 -8.54 14.35
C GLU A 84 28.72 -8.06 12.98
N ALA A 85 28.07 -8.93 12.23
CA ALA A 85 27.22 -8.57 11.12
C ALA A 85 26.04 -7.89 11.78
N GLU A 86 26.19 -6.58 12.03
CA GLU A 86 25.12 -5.68 12.40
C GLU A 86 23.86 -6.15 11.69
N VAL A 87 22.90 -6.70 12.46
CA VAL A 87 21.66 -7.22 11.88
C VAL A 87 20.84 -6.01 11.46
N ALA A 88 21.23 -5.44 10.33
CA ALA A 88 20.63 -4.27 9.76
C ALA A 88 19.16 -4.61 9.50
N MET A 89 18.27 -3.78 10.04
CA MET A 89 16.84 -4.01 9.95
C MET A 89 16.43 -4.32 8.51
N PRO A 90 15.53 -5.30 8.28
CA PRO A 90 15.15 -5.70 6.93
C PRO A 90 14.69 -4.51 6.07
N THR A 91 14.99 -4.57 4.77
CA THR A 91 14.71 -3.45 3.83
C THR A 91 13.23 -3.04 3.79
N TRP A 92 12.32 -4.01 3.98
CA TRP A 92 10.88 -3.77 4.02
C TRP A 92 10.46 -3.00 5.28
N PHE A 93 11.16 -3.18 6.40
CA PHE A 93 10.89 -2.47 7.65
C PHE A 93 11.27 -0.99 7.51
N GLN A 94 12.47 -0.71 6.99
CA GLN A 94 12.93 0.65 6.69
C GLN A 94 11.97 1.38 5.72
N LEU A 95 11.43 0.66 4.73
CA LEU A 95 10.41 1.20 3.83
C LEU A 95 9.12 1.56 4.59
N SER A 96 8.70 0.71 5.53
CA SER A 96 7.48 0.95 6.31
C SER A 96 7.57 2.23 7.15
N GLU A 97 8.71 2.46 7.78
CA GLU A 97 8.99 3.68 8.56
C GLU A 97 8.98 4.92 7.66
N ARG A 98 9.74 4.90 6.56
CA ARG A 98 9.76 6.00 5.59
C ARG A 98 8.39 6.30 5.01
N LEU A 99 7.57 5.28 4.77
CA LEU A 99 6.21 5.48 4.29
C LEU A 99 5.35 6.21 5.32
N VAL A 100 5.49 5.90 6.61
CA VAL A 100 4.77 6.60 7.68
C VAL A 100 5.25 8.06 7.76
N GLU A 101 6.55 8.29 7.77
CA GLU A 101 7.15 9.64 7.81
C GLU A 101 6.66 10.50 6.64
N VAL A 102 6.86 10.04 5.41
CA VAL A 102 6.52 10.80 4.20
C VAL A 102 5.01 11.05 4.08
N ARG A 103 4.18 10.11 4.51
CA ARG A 103 2.72 10.29 4.53
C ARG A 103 2.26 11.27 5.59
N THR A 104 2.82 11.19 6.79
CA THR A 104 2.44 12.07 7.91
C THR A 104 2.86 13.51 7.68
N GLN A 105 3.93 13.75 6.91
CA GLN A 105 4.34 15.08 6.46
C GLN A 105 3.41 15.68 5.39
N ASN A 106 2.78 14.84 4.56
CA ASN A 106 1.96 15.28 3.42
C ASN A 106 0.44 15.12 3.66
N ARG A 107 0.00 14.93 4.91
CA ARG A 107 -1.42 14.82 5.28
C ARG A 107 -2.04 16.20 5.46
N ARG A 108 -3.30 16.38 5.05
CA ARG A 108 -4.04 17.65 5.22
C ARG A 108 -4.59 17.83 6.63
N HIS A 109 -4.98 16.73 7.26
CA HIS A 109 -5.46 16.66 8.64
C HIS A 109 -4.96 15.35 9.27
N GLU A 110 -5.13 15.19 10.58
CA GLU A 110 -4.53 14.08 11.34
C GLU A 110 -4.97 12.69 10.83
N THR A 111 -6.24 12.57 10.45
CA THR A 111 -6.89 11.33 9.97
C THR A 111 -6.88 11.18 8.43
N ASP A 112 -6.17 12.05 7.72
CA ASP A 112 -6.17 12.05 6.26
C ASP A 112 -5.38 10.86 5.71
N THR A 113 -6.08 10.00 4.99
CA THR A 113 -5.50 8.84 4.28
C THR A 113 -5.83 8.86 2.79
N GLY A 114 -6.67 9.81 2.37
CA GLY A 114 -7.32 9.81 1.07
C GLY A 114 -6.86 10.94 0.15
N SER A 115 -6.20 11.98 0.69
CA SER A 115 -5.78 13.11 -0.12
C SER A 115 -4.79 12.72 -1.23
N PRO A 116 -4.81 13.44 -2.37
CA PRO A 116 -3.84 13.22 -3.43
C PRO A 116 -2.39 13.38 -2.95
N GLU A 117 -2.12 14.33 -2.05
CA GLU A 117 -0.79 14.60 -1.48
C GLU A 117 -0.28 13.40 -0.69
N PHE A 118 -1.09 12.90 0.25
CA PHE A 118 -0.78 11.70 1.05
C PHE A 118 -0.50 10.48 0.17
N GLN A 119 -1.35 10.25 -0.83
CA GLN A 119 -1.23 9.12 -1.74
C GLN A 119 0.01 9.23 -2.65
N VAL A 120 0.27 10.40 -3.23
CA VAL A 120 1.42 10.64 -4.12
C VAL A 120 2.73 10.49 -3.37
N ALA A 121 2.81 10.98 -2.14
CA ALA A 121 3.98 10.87 -1.28
C ALA A 121 4.30 9.39 -1.01
N GLY A 122 3.32 8.60 -0.56
CA GLY A 122 3.51 7.17 -0.34
C GLY A 122 3.78 6.35 -1.62
N MET A 123 3.23 6.72 -2.78
CA MET A 123 3.56 6.07 -4.04
C MET A 123 4.99 6.36 -4.48
N THR A 124 5.51 7.55 -4.18
CA THR A 124 6.87 7.97 -4.56
C THR A 124 7.91 7.10 -3.88
N GLU A 125 7.81 6.88 -2.57
CA GLU A 125 8.71 5.98 -1.84
C GLU A 125 8.64 4.53 -2.35
N ARG A 126 7.42 4.02 -2.59
CA ARG A 126 7.24 2.67 -3.17
C ARG A 126 7.88 2.55 -4.55
N ILE A 127 7.73 3.57 -5.40
CA ILE A 127 8.34 3.59 -6.74
C ILE A 127 9.87 3.55 -6.61
N THR A 128 10.45 4.34 -5.71
CA THR A 128 11.91 4.35 -5.47
C THR A 128 12.40 2.96 -5.02
N PHE A 129 11.71 2.34 -4.07
CA PHE A 129 12.03 0.99 -3.59
C PHE A 129 11.93 -0.07 -4.71
N LEU A 130 10.80 -0.12 -5.41
CA LEU A 130 10.57 -1.08 -6.49
C LEU A 130 11.55 -0.86 -7.66
N THR A 131 11.95 0.38 -7.92
CA THR A 131 12.95 0.67 -8.96
C THR A 131 14.30 0.04 -8.60
N LYS A 132 14.73 0.10 -7.34
CA LYS A 132 15.95 -0.59 -6.87
C LYS A 132 15.82 -2.11 -6.99
N HIS A 133 14.68 -2.67 -6.59
CA HIS A 133 14.40 -4.11 -6.75
C HIS A 133 14.50 -4.56 -8.21
N MET A 134 13.96 -3.77 -9.15
CA MET A 134 14.01 -4.09 -10.59
C MET A 134 15.41 -4.00 -11.20
N GLN A 135 16.32 -3.21 -10.63
CA GLN A 135 17.72 -3.18 -11.06
C GLN A 135 18.43 -4.51 -10.73
N GLN A 136 18.11 -5.11 -9.59
CA GLN A 136 18.69 -6.40 -9.16
C GLN A 136 17.98 -7.59 -9.84
N HIS A 137 16.67 -7.47 -10.10
CA HIS A 137 15.84 -8.55 -10.64
C HIS A 137 15.16 -8.15 -11.96
N PRO A 138 15.90 -8.11 -13.09
CA PRO A 138 15.36 -7.65 -14.37
C PRO A 138 14.30 -8.58 -14.96
N ARG A 139 14.22 -9.86 -14.55
CA ARG A 139 13.28 -10.86 -15.07
C ARG A 139 11.94 -10.93 -14.31
N ASP A 140 11.76 -10.11 -13.28
CA ASP A 140 10.51 -10.04 -12.54
C ASP A 140 9.48 -9.13 -13.27
N PHE A 141 8.72 -9.73 -14.19
CA PHE A 141 7.76 -9.02 -15.03
C PHE A 141 6.46 -8.64 -14.29
N SER A 142 6.06 -9.41 -13.29
CA SER A 142 4.85 -9.12 -12.49
C SER A 142 5.05 -7.87 -11.65
N THR A 143 6.21 -7.74 -10.99
CA THR A 143 6.55 -6.53 -10.23
C THR A 143 6.72 -5.33 -11.15
N ARG A 144 7.34 -5.50 -12.33
CA ARG A 144 7.45 -4.43 -13.33
C ARG A 144 6.07 -3.90 -13.74
N ARG A 145 5.09 -4.78 -13.96
CA ARG A 145 3.70 -4.40 -14.26
C ARG A 145 3.09 -3.61 -13.11
N GLY A 146 3.29 -4.04 -11.87
CA GLY A 146 2.84 -3.32 -10.67
C GLY A 146 3.47 -1.92 -10.54
N LEU A 147 4.78 -1.81 -10.82
CA LEU A 147 5.51 -0.54 -10.82
C LEU A 147 4.93 0.43 -11.85
N VAL A 148 4.70 -0.01 -13.09
CA VAL A 148 4.10 0.82 -14.15
C VAL A 148 2.69 1.29 -13.75
N ALA A 149 1.89 0.41 -13.13
CA ALA A 149 0.57 0.78 -12.63
C ALA A 149 0.64 1.86 -11.54
N LEU A 150 1.59 1.77 -10.61
CA LEU A 150 1.83 2.78 -9.57
C LEU A 150 2.25 4.13 -10.17
N VAL A 151 3.19 4.13 -11.12
CA VAL A 151 3.63 5.35 -11.81
C VAL A 151 2.45 6.03 -12.52
N ASN A 152 1.61 5.26 -13.21
CA ASN A 152 0.42 5.77 -13.88
C ASN A 152 -0.62 6.32 -12.90
N LYS A 153 -0.85 5.65 -11.77
CA LYS A 153 -1.75 6.14 -10.73
C LYS A 153 -1.25 7.47 -10.15
N ARG A 154 0.04 7.56 -9.82
CA ARG A 154 0.67 8.80 -9.33
C ARG A 154 0.52 9.95 -10.36
N ARG A 155 0.77 9.68 -11.64
CA ARG A 155 0.58 10.66 -12.72
C ARG A 155 -0.85 11.19 -12.80
N ARG A 156 -1.85 10.31 -12.68
CA ARG A 156 -3.27 10.71 -12.68
C ARG A 156 -3.61 11.61 -11.50
N LEU A 157 -3.10 11.29 -10.31
CA LEU A 157 -3.28 12.13 -9.12
C LEU A 157 -2.61 13.50 -9.26
N LEU A 158 -1.42 13.57 -9.84
CA LEU A 158 -0.74 14.84 -10.11
C LEU A 158 -1.50 15.69 -11.14
N ASN A 159 -2.04 15.08 -12.20
CA ASN A 159 -2.89 15.79 -13.15
C ASN A 159 -4.17 16.32 -12.49
N TYR A 160 -4.80 15.52 -11.62
CA TYR A 160 -5.95 15.95 -10.85
C TYR A 160 -5.59 17.14 -9.95
N LEU A 161 -4.50 17.03 -9.20
CA LEU A 161 -4.04 18.11 -8.31
C LEU A 161 -3.75 19.39 -9.10
N PHE A 162 -3.11 19.30 -10.27
CA PHE A 162 -2.88 20.44 -11.16
C PHE A 162 -4.19 21.12 -11.60
N SER A 163 -5.24 20.34 -11.90
CA SER A 163 -6.54 20.88 -12.30
C SER A 163 -7.32 21.53 -11.14
N GLN A 164 -7.06 21.10 -9.90
CA GLN A 164 -7.75 21.60 -8.71
C GLN A 164 -7.03 22.79 -8.07
N ASP A 165 -5.72 22.67 -7.89
CA ASP A 165 -4.89 23.65 -7.18
C ASP A 165 -3.44 23.58 -7.68
N VAL A 166 -3.09 24.55 -8.53
CA VAL A 166 -1.77 24.64 -9.16
C VAL A 166 -0.67 24.90 -8.14
N THR A 167 -0.97 25.62 -7.05
CA THR A 167 0.01 25.96 -6.01
C THR A 167 0.40 24.70 -5.25
N LYS A 168 -0.58 23.94 -4.77
CA LYS A 168 -0.33 22.64 -4.10
C LYS A 168 0.41 21.66 -5.00
N TYR A 169 0.07 21.64 -6.28
CA TYR A 169 0.79 20.82 -7.26
C TYR A 169 2.28 21.18 -7.33
N LYS A 170 2.61 22.48 -7.43
CA LYS A 170 4.00 22.93 -7.51
C LYS A 170 4.76 22.62 -6.23
N ASP A 171 4.14 22.87 -5.08
CA ASP A 171 4.75 22.64 -3.77
C ASP A 171 5.05 21.16 -3.55
N LEU A 172 4.08 20.28 -3.85
CA LEU A 172 4.23 18.83 -3.73
C LEU A 172 5.28 18.26 -4.69
N VAL A 173 5.31 18.74 -5.94
CA VAL A 173 6.29 18.31 -6.93
C VAL A 173 7.70 18.75 -6.55
N GLY A 174 7.83 19.98 -6.01
CA GLY A 174 9.09 20.52 -5.50
C GLY A 174 9.60 19.77 -4.27
N SER A 175 8.74 19.52 -3.29
CA SER A 175 9.10 18.83 -2.04
C SER A 175 9.54 17.38 -2.27
N LEU A 176 8.84 16.65 -3.15
CA LEU A 176 9.13 15.25 -3.43
C LEU A 176 10.14 15.04 -4.58
N GLY A 177 10.63 16.11 -5.21
CA GLY A 177 11.58 16.03 -6.32
C GLY A 177 11.07 15.26 -7.55
N ILE A 178 9.76 15.29 -7.80
CA ILE A 178 9.13 14.48 -8.87
C ILE A 178 9.33 15.16 -10.23
N ARG A 179 9.90 14.42 -11.20
CA ARG A 179 9.96 14.90 -12.60
C ARG A 179 8.62 14.68 -13.30
N HIS A 180 7.70 15.63 -13.19
CA HIS A 180 6.40 15.61 -13.84
C HIS A 180 6.24 16.76 -14.84
N LYS A 181 5.71 16.46 -16.04
CA LYS A 181 5.32 17.47 -17.02
C LYS A 181 3.84 17.76 -16.85
N ALA A 182 3.50 19.03 -16.61
CA ALA A 182 2.10 19.46 -16.52
C ALA A 182 1.34 19.06 -17.80
N PRO A 183 0.05 18.68 -17.69
CA PRO A 183 -0.75 18.34 -18.85
C PRO A 183 -0.84 19.54 -19.80
N SER A 184 -0.57 19.31 -21.09
CA SER A 184 -0.72 20.32 -22.12
C SER A 184 -2.20 20.58 -22.39
N VAL A 185 -2.52 21.81 -22.79
CA VAL A 185 -3.85 22.14 -23.31
C VAL A 185 -4.13 21.27 -24.53
N VAL A 186 -5.32 20.66 -24.59
CA VAL A 186 -5.76 19.94 -25.78
C VAL A 186 -6.18 20.99 -26.81
N LEU A 187 -5.41 21.08 -27.90
CA LEU A 187 -5.69 21.99 -29.00
C LEU A 187 -6.99 21.59 -29.70
N SER A 188 -7.79 22.59 -30.11
CA SER A 188 -8.98 22.31 -30.91
C SER A 188 -8.60 21.78 -32.31
N LYS A 189 -9.55 21.20 -33.02
CA LYS A 189 -9.33 20.78 -34.42
C LYS A 189 -8.84 21.96 -35.26
N ASP A 190 -9.41 23.14 -35.05
CA ASP A 190 -9.06 24.34 -35.79
C ASP A 190 -7.63 24.81 -35.45
N ASP A 191 -7.22 24.71 -34.18
CA ASP A 191 -5.83 25.02 -33.77
C ASP A 191 -4.82 24.03 -34.36
N LEU A 192 -5.16 22.74 -34.38
CA LEU A 192 -4.28 21.67 -34.91
C LEU A 192 -4.13 21.74 -36.42
N TYR A 193 -5.24 21.97 -37.13
CA TYR A 193 -5.29 21.84 -38.58
C TYR A 193 -5.32 23.19 -39.32
N GLY A 194 -5.53 24.31 -38.63
CA GLY A 194 -5.61 25.65 -39.25
C GLY A 194 -4.31 26.13 -39.88
N ARG A 195 -3.16 25.55 -39.49
CA ARG A 195 -1.85 25.83 -40.13
C ARG A 195 -1.66 25.10 -41.45
N PHE A 196 -2.43 24.04 -41.71
CA PHE A 196 -2.33 23.29 -42.95
C PHE A 196 -3.26 23.89 -44.01
N PRO A 197 -2.81 23.97 -45.28
CA PRO A 197 -3.67 24.45 -46.35
C PRO A 197 -4.91 23.56 -46.47
N ALA A 198 -6.07 24.16 -46.72
CA ALA A 198 -7.31 23.43 -46.93
C ALA A 198 -7.13 22.41 -48.06
N GLN A 199 -7.59 21.17 -47.83
CA GLN A 199 -7.57 20.16 -48.88
C GLN A 199 -8.48 20.61 -50.03
N LYS A 200 -8.09 20.29 -51.27
CA LYS A 200 -8.91 20.60 -52.45
C LYS A 200 -10.30 19.97 -52.26
N PRO A 201 -11.38 20.70 -52.57
CA PRO A 201 -12.73 20.17 -52.43
C PRO A 201 -12.87 18.89 -53.24
N ASN A 202 -13.53 17.89 -52.66
CA ASN A 202 -13.73 16.60 -53.32
C ASN A 202 -14.54 16.80 -54.62
N LYS A 203 -13.97 16.37 -55.76
CA LYS A 203 -14.58 16.48 -57.09
C LYS A 203 -15.96 15.83 -57.17
N TYR A 204 -16.29 14.93 -56.24
CA TYR A 204 -17.54 14.17 -56.21
C TYR A 204 -18.58 14.69 -55.19
N ALA A 205 -18.32 15.80 -54.49
CA ALA A 205 -19.19 16.26 -53.41
C ALA A 205 -20.60 16.75 -53.85
N ASN A 206 -20.76 17.16 -55.11
CA ASN A 206 -22.04 17.67 -55.67
C ASN A 206 -22.69 16.72 -56.69
N LYS A 207 -22.44 15.41 -56.58
CA LYS A 207 -23.02 14.41 -57.50
C LYS A 207 -24.22 13.72 -56.86
N ASN A 208 -25.30 14.47 -56.60
CA ASN A 208 -26.62 13.97 -56.23
C ASN A 208 -27.68 14.85 -56.89
#